data_AF-A0A7C1U7Y8-F1
#
_entry.id   AF-A0A7C1U7Y8-F1
#
_cell.length_a   1.000
_cell.length_b   1.000
_cell.length_c   1.000
_cell.angle_alpha   90.00
_cell.angle_beta   90.00
_cell.angle_gamma   90.00
#
_symmetry.space_group_name_H-M   'P 1'
#
loop_
_entity.id
_entity.type
_entity.pdbx_description
1 polymer ?
#
loop_
_entity_poly.entity_id
_entity_poly.type
_entity_poly.pdbx_seq_one_letter_code
_entity_poly.pdbx_strand_id
1 'polypeptide(L)'
;MIQSFYQKYLLPGLVFQGVVIGGGYATGRELVEFFLPHGPIGGLMAMGVAALIWSCVMAASFELCRMTQSYDYKSFFRQLLGRAWFLYEILLMLLMIVVLSVIGAAAGEITRNLFLTSPLVGTIGLLIAIGLLTFYGSHIIERFMGAWSILLYLCYFTLV
;
A
#
# COMPACT_ATOMS: atom_id res chain seq x y z
N MET A 1 25.99 -7.37 13.49
CA MET A 1 25.33 -8.62 13.06
C MET A 1 23.80 -8.48 13.02
N ILE A 2 23.14 -8.00 14.08
CA ILE A 2 21.67 -7.85 14.14
C ILE A 2 21.11 -6.83 13.12
N GLN A 3 21.77 -5.67 12.91
CA GLN A 3 21.35 -4.70 11.89
C GLN A 3 21.32 -5.30 10.47
N SER A 4 22.27 -6.18 10.14
CA SER A 4 22.35 -6.84 8.83
C SER A 4 21.22 -7.84 8.61
N PHE A 5 20.80 -8.59 9.64
CA PHE A 5 19.68 -9.52 9.52
C PHE A 5 18.36 -8.79 9.32
N TYR A 6 18.11 -7.76 10.15
CA TYR A 6 16.91 -6.94 10.06
C TYR A 6 16.77 -6.30 8.66
N GLN A 7 17.82 -5.63 8.18
CA GLN A 7 17.81 -4.97 6.87
C GLN A 7 17.66 -5.95 5.71
N LYS A 8 18.20 -7.16 5.83
CA LYS A 8 18.22 -8.14 4.73
C LYS A 8 16.94 -8.96 4.62
N TYR A 9 16.31 -9.31 5.75
CA TYR A 9 15.19 -10.26 5.76
C TYR A 9 13.87 -9.68 6.24
N LEU A 10 13.87 -8.81 7.24
CA LEU A 10 12.63 -8.26 7.80
C LEU A 10 12.20 -6.98 7.09
N LEU A 11 13.13 -6.04 6.92
CA LEU A 11 12.84 -4.72 6.37
C LEU A 11 12.14 -4.77 4.99
N PRO A 12 12.58 -5.61 4.01
CA PRO A 12 11.92 -5.65 2.71
C PRO A 12 10.47 -6.12 2.80
N GLY A 13 10.18 -7.11 3.66
CA GLY A 13 8.83 -7.61 3.89
C GLY A 13 7.92 -6.57 4.55
N LEU A 14 8.44 -5.84 5.54
CA LEU A 14 7.71 -4.77 6.22
C LEU A 14 7.40 -3.60 5.28
N VAL A 15 8.36 -3.20 4.45
CA VAL A 15 8.16 -2.16 3.43
C VAL A 15 7.11 -2.62 2.41
N PHE A 16 7.20 -3.87 1.95
CA PHE A 16 6.25 -4.44 1.01
C PHE A 16 4.82 -4.48 1.58
N GLN A 17 4.66 -4.90 2.83
CA GLN A 17 3.37 -4.86 3.54
C GLN A 17 2.78 -3.44 3.54
N GLY A 18 3.59 -2.43 3.82
CA GLY A 18 3.13 -1.03 3.85
C GLY A 18 2.58 -0.53 2.52
N VAL A 19 3.06 -1.08 1.39
CA VAL A 19 2.57 -0.74 0.04
C VAL A 19 1.29 -1.50 -0.30
N VAL A 20 1.16 -2.75 0.16
CA VAL A 20 0.00 -3.61 -0.12
C VAL A 20 -1.24 -3.18 0.66
N ILE A 21 -1.08 -2.61 1.85
CA ILE A 21 -2.21 -2.16 2.68
C ILE A 21 -2.77 -0.84 2.13
N GLY A 22 -3.79 -0.95 1.26
CA GLY A 22 -4.53 0.18 0.70
C GLY A 22 -5.86 0.49 1.40
N GLY A 23 -6.64 1.41 0.80
CA GLY A 23 -7.95 1.80 1.33
C GLY A 23 -9.00 0.67 1.31
N GLY A 24 -8.90 -0.28 0.37
CA GLY A 24 -9.79 -1.43 0.34
C GLY A 24 -9.51 -2.43 1.47
N TYR A 25 -8.25 -2.56 1.89
CA TYR A 25 -7.88 -3.28 3.11
C TYR A 25 -8.43 -2.57 4.36
N ALA A 26 -8.23 -1.25 4.47
CA ALA A 26 -8.69 -0.46 5.62
C ALA A 26 -10.21 -0.50 5.83
N THR A 27 -10.99 -0.63 4.75
CA THR A 27 -12.45 -0.76 4.81
C THR A 27 -12.94 -2.21 4.96
N GLY A 28 -12.04 -3.19 4.89
CA GLY A 28 -12.38 -4.62 4.89
C GLY A 28 -13.07 -5.12 3.62
N ARG A 29 -13.36 -4.24 2.64
CA ARG A 29 -14.05 -4.61 1.39
C ARG A 29 -13.23 -5.57 0.53
N GLU A 30 -11.91 -5.40 0.46
CA GLU A 30 -11.05 -6.35 -0.26
C GLU A 30 -11.18 -7.76 0.33
N LEU A 31 -11.31 -7.87 1.65
CA LEU A 31 -11.45 -9.15 2.33
C LEU A 31 -12.78 -9.82 2.00
N VAL A 32 -13.87 -9.04 2.07
CA VAL A 32 -15.22 -9.49 1.75
C VAL A 32 -15.35 -9.91 0.28
N GLU A 33 -14.75 -9.17 -0.63
CA GLU A 33 -14.88 -9.41 -2.08
C GLU A 33 -14.02 -10.59 -2.55
N PHE A 34 -12.76 -10.68 -2.11
CA PHE A 34 -11.81 -11.62 -2.68
C PHE A 34 -11.60 -12.90 -1.85
N PHE A 35 -11.85 -12.85 -0.55
CA PHE A 35 -11.48 -13.96 0.35
C PHE A 35 -12.68 -14.60 1.05
N LEU A 36 -13.68 -13.83 1.47
CA LEU A 36 -14.84 -14.38 2.19
C LEU A 36 -15.95 -15.08 1.36
N PRO A 37 -16.10 -14.92 0.01
CA PRO A 37 -17.24 -15.52 -0.70
C PRO A 37 -17.33 -17.05 -0.64
N HIS A 38 -16.20 -17.72 -0.40
CA HIS A 38 -16.09 -19.19 -0.42
C HIS A 38 -16.01 -19.81 0.99
N GLY A 39 -16.42 -19.06 2.02
CA GLY A 39 -16.35 -19.47 3.42
C GLY A 39 -14.92 -19.45 4.00
N PRO A 40 -14.75 -19.76 5.30
CA PRO A 40 -13.49 -19.53 6.02
C PRO A 40 -12.30 -20.30 5.44
N ILE A 41 -12.49 -21.58 5.11
CA ILE A 41 -11.42 -22.42 4.55
C ILE A 41 -11.05 -21.95 3.14
N GLY A 42 -12.04 -21.64 2.31
CA GLY A 42 -11.82 -21.09 0.97
C GLY A 42 -11.07 -19.76 1.01
N GLY A 43 -11.40 -18.90 1.97
CA GLY A 43 -10.69 -17.64 2.20
C GLY A 43 -9.24 -17.82 2.61
N LEU A 44 -8.95 -18.74 3.54
CA LEU A 44 -7.57 -19.06 3.93
C LEU A 44 -6.76 -19.62 2.75
N MET A 45 -7.37 -20.49 1.93
CA MET A 45 -6.72 -21.01 0.72
C MET A 45 -6.42 -19.88 -0.28
N ALA A 46 -7.39 -18.99 -0.53
CA ALA A 46 -7.20 -17.83 -1.41
C ALA A 46 -6.10 -16.88 -0.88
N MET A 47 -6.05 -16.63 0.42
CA MET A 47 -4.96 -15.87 1.07
C MET A 47 -3.60 -16.56 0.88
N GLY A 48 -3.55 -17.88 1.02
CA GLY A 48 -2.33 -18.67 0.77
C GLY A 48 -1.85 -18.54 -0.68
N VAL A 49 -2.76 -18.63 -1.64
CA VAL A 49 -2.43 -18.43 -3.06
C VAL A 49 -1.92 -17.02 -3.33
N ALA A 50 -2.58 -16.00 -2.79
CA ALA A 50 -2.13 -14.61 -2.92
C ALA A 50 -0.73 -14.42 -2.33
N ALA A 51 -0.47 -14.95 -1.13
CA ALA A 51 0.84 -14.88 -0.48
C ALA A 51 1.94 -15.57 -1.31
N LEU A 52 1.65 -16.73 -1.91
CA LEU A 52 2.59 -17.43 -2.78
C LEU A 52 2.92 -16.63 -4.04
N ILE A 53 1.90 -16.09 -4.72
CA ILE A 53 2.10 -15.29 -5.94
C ILE A 53 2.97 -14.07 -5.61
N TRP A 54 2.63 -13.33 -4.56
CA TRP A 54 3.41 -12.16 -4.15
C TRP A 54 4.85 -12.51 -3.77
N SER A 55 5.06 -13.61 -3.05
CA SER A 55 6.39 -14.08 -2.69
C SER A 55 7.23 -14.44 -3.92
N CYS A 56 6.64 -15.11 -4.92
CA CYS A 56 7.31 -15.44 -6.17
C CYS A 56 7.66 -14.18 -6.98
N VAL A 57 6.75 -13.22 -7.10
CA VAL A 57 6.99 -11.94 -7.80
C VAL A 57 8.11 -11.15 -7.11
N MET A 58 8.11 -11.09 -5.78
CA MET A 58 9.17 -10.43 -5.01
C MET A 58 10.52 -11.12 -5.19
N ALA A 59 10.57 -12.46 -5.09
CA ALA A 59 11.79 -13.22 -5.29
C ALA A 59 12.37 -13.01 -6.70
N ALA A 60 11.51 -13.06 -7.74
CA ALA A 60 11.91 -12.82 -9.12
C ALA A 60 12.42 -11.39 -9.34
N SER A 61 11.76 -10.40 -8.72
CA SER A 61 12.17 -8.98 -8.80
C SER A 61 13.53 -8.74 -8.15
N PHE A 62 13.77 -9.32 -6.97
CA PHE A 62 15.07 -9.23 -6.30
C PHE A 62 16.18 -9.95 -7.04
N GLU A 63 15.88 -11.12 -7.62
CA GLU A 63 16.85 -11.85 -8.43
C GLU A 63 17.21 -11.07 -9.70
N LEU A 64 16.22 -10.44 -10.36
CA LEU A 64 16.46 -9.54 -11.47
C LEU A 64 17.38 -8.38 -11.06
N CYS A 65 17.05 -7.67 -9.97
CA CYS A 65 17.91 -6.59 -9.43
C CYS A 65 19.35 -7.06 -9.19
N ARG A 66 19.52 -8.27 -8.63
CA ARG A 66 20.83 -8.83 -8.32
C ARG A 66 21.62 -9.15 -9.59
N MET A 67 20.97 -9.75 -10.60
CA MET A 67 21.64 -10.13 -11.86
C MET A 67 22.03 -8.92 -12.69
N THR A 68 21.18 -7.89 -12.73
CA THR A 68 21.40 -6.68 -13.56
C THR A 68 22.11 -5.55 -12.80
N GLN A 69 22.32 -5.71 -11.50
CA GLN A 69 22.82 -4.66 -10.58
C GLN A 69 21.97 -3.38 -10.63
N SER A 70 20.67 -3.51 -10.92
CA SER A 70 19.73 -2.38 -11.02
C SER A 70 19.02 -2.15 -9.68
N TYR A 71 19.66 -1.38 -8.79
CA TYR A 71 19.13 -1.13 -7.44
C TYR A 71 18.23 0.11 -7.33
N ASP A 72 18.24 0.97 -8.35
CA ASP A 72 17.33 2.12 -8.43
C ASP A 72 16.10 1.80 -9.27
N TYR A 73 14.98 2.46 -8.94
CA TYR A 73 13.68 2.29 -9.59
C TYR A 73 13.77 2.39 -11.12
N LYS A 74 14.48 3.41 -11.64
CA LYS A 74 14.51 3.69 -13.07
C LYS A 74 15.30 2.62 -13.81
N SER A 75 16.45 2.23 -13.29
CA SER A 75 17.27 1.15 -13.86
C SER A 75 16.54 -0.19 -13.81
N PHE A 76 15.84 -0.49 -12.72
CA PHE A 76 15.06 -1.72 -12.59
C PHE A 76 13.97 -1.81 -13.67
N PHE A 77 13.14 -0.78 -13.81
CA PHE A 77 12.07 -0.78 -14.81
C PHE A 77 12.57 -0.72 -16.25
N ARG A 78 13.73 -0.11 -16.49
CA ARG A 78 14.40 -0.19 -17.80
C ARG A 78 14.85 -1.61 -18.13
N GLN A 79 15.33 -2.38 -17.15
CA GLN A 79 15.69 -3.78 -17.36
C GLN A 79 14.45 -4.66 -17.54
N LEU A 80 13.42 -4.44 -16.71
CA LEU A 80 12.19 -5.25 -16.72
C LEU A 80 11.35 -5.03 -17.98
N LEU A 81 11.20 -3.78 -18.43
CA LEU A 81 10.29 -3.39 -19.53
C LEU A 81 11.01 -2.97 -20.81
N GLY A 82 12.34 -2.86 -20.77
CA GLY A 82 13.13 -2.43 -21.91
C GLY A 82 12.81 -1.00 -22.36
N ARG A 83 12.70 -0.81 -23.68
CA ARG A 83 12.50 0.50 -24.32
C ARG A 83 11.14 1.13 -23.99
N ALA A 84 10.17 0.30 -23.60
CA ALA A 84 8.80 0.70 -23.29
C ALA A 84 8.60 1.18 -21.83
N TRP A 85 9.67 1.28 -21.03
CA TRP A 85 9.59 1.66 -19.61
C TRP A 85 8.86 2.99 -19.35
N PHE A 86 8.87 3.93 -20.29
CA PHE A 86 8.15 5.20 -20.16
C PHE A 86 6.62 5.04 -20.14
N LEU A 87 6.08 3.98 -20.77
CA LEU A 87 4.64 3.69 -20.71
C LEU A 87 4.23 3.34 -19.28
N TYR A 88 5.10 2.65 -18.54
CA TYR A 88 4.86 2.34 -17.15
C TYR A 88 4.79 3.61 -16.29
N GLU A 89 5.64 4.61 -16.53
CA GLU A 89 5.54 5.89 -15.82
C GLU A 89 4.19 6.58 -16.07
N ILE A 90 3.71 6.57 -17.32
CA ILE A 90 2.40 7.13 -17.66
C ILE A 90 1.28 6.40 -16.93
N LEU A 91 1.29 5.06 -16.99
CA LEU A 91 0.30 4.23 -16.30
C LEU A 91 0.36 4.40 -14.79
N LEU A 92 1.56 4.55 -14.22
CA LEU A 92 1.75 4.79 -12.79
C LEU A 92 1.17 6.16 -12.38
N MET A 93 1.38 7.21 -13.17
CA MET A 93 0.77 8.51 -12.91
C MET A 93 -0.76 8.45 -12.96
N LEU A 94 -1.32 7.75 -13.95
CA LEU A 94 -2.77 7.54 -14.04
C LEU A 94 -3.29 6.73 -12.84
N LEU A 95 -2.56 5.68 -12.44
CA LEU A 95 -2.90 4.88 -11.26
C LEU A 95 -2.89 5.73 -10.00
N MET A 96 -1.90 6.62 -9.81
CA MET A 96 -1.86 7.53 -8.66
C MET A 96 -3.09 8.45 -8.61
N ILE A 97 -3.53 9.00 -9.76
CA ILE A 97 -4.73 9.82 -9.82
C ILE A 97 -5.96 9.01 -9.42
N VAL A 98 -6.10 7.78 -9.92
CA VAL A 98 -7.20 6.89 -9.57
C VAL A 98 -7.19 6.56 -8.07
N VAL A 99 -6.04 6.19 -7.52
CA VAL A 99 -5.88 5.88 -6.09
C VAL A 99 -6.27 7.07 -5.21
N LEU A 100 -5.76 8.27 -5.52
CA LEU A 100 -6.12 9.49 -4.78
C LEU A 100 -7.62 9.79 -4.88
N SER A 101 -8.22 9.57 -6.05
CA SER A 101 -9.66 9.77 -6.26
C SER A 101 -10.49 8.80 -5.42
N VAL A 102 -10.11 7.51 -5.39
CA VAL A 102 -10.81 6.48 -4.62
C VAL A 102 -10.70 6.73 -3.11
N ILE A 103 -9.49 7.03 -2.61
CA ILE A 103 -9.29 7.30 -1.18
C ILE A 103 -10.00 8.61 -0.79
N GLY A 104 -9.96 9.63 -1.64
CA GLY A 104 -10.70 10.88 -1.47
C GLY A 104 -12.21 10.65 -1.35
N ALA A 105 -12.78 9.84 -2.22
CA ALA A 105 -14.20 9.48 -2.18
C ALA A 105 -14.55 8.69 -0.91
N ALA A 106 -13.71 7.73 -0.52
CA ALA A 106 -13.90 6.95 0.70
C ALA A 106 -13.90 7.84 1.96
N ALA A 107 -12.96 8.79 2.06
CA ALA A 107 -12.91 9.73 3.17
C ALA A 107 -14.13 10.65 3.24
N GLY A 108 -14.62 11.10 2.06
CA GLY A 108 -15.86 11.85 1.95
C GLY A 108 -17.06 11.08 2.48
N GLU A 109 -17.19 9.81 2.09
CA GLU A 109 -18.28 8.95 2.52
C GLU A 109 -18.22 8.62 4.02
N ILE A 110 -17.03 8.36 4.56
CA ILE A 110 -16.83 8.15 6.01
C ILE A 110 -17.25 9.41 6.79
N THR A 111 -16.86 10.59 6.32
CA THR A 111 -17.18 11.86 6.97
C THR A 111 -18.68 12.12 6.93
N ARG A 112 -19.34 11.84 5.80
CA ARG A 112 -20.80 11.92 5.68
C ARG A 112 -21.50 10.99 6.69
N ASN A 113 -21.03 9.76 6.83
CA ASN A 113 -21.66 8.79 7.72
C ASN A 113 -21.47 9.11 9.21
N LEU A 114 -20.34 9.71 9.58
CA LEU A 114 -20.04 10.05 10.98
C LEU A 114 -20.64 11.39 11.41
N PHE A 115 -20.55 12.41 10.55
CA PHE A 115 -20.89 13.79 10.90
C PHE A 115 -22.17 14.30 10.23
N LEU A 116 -22.82 13.49 9.38
CA LEU A 116 -24.01 13.86 8.60
C LEU A 116 -23.80 15.11 7.72
N THR A 117 -22.54 15.41 7.36
CA THR A 117 -22.13 16.54 6.53
C THR A 117 -21.95 16.15 5.06
N SER A 118 -21.73 17.15 4.19
CA SER A 118 -21.44 16.91 2.77
C SER A 118 -20.14 16.09 2.56
N PRO A 119 -20.12 15.08 1.66
CA PRO A 119 -18.92 14.31 1.33
C PRO A 119 -17.72 15.15 0.91
N LEU A 120 -17.99 16.29 0.26
CA LEU A 120 -16.96 17.23 -0.21
C LEU A 120 -16.04 17.69 0.93
N VAL A 121 -16.57 17.84 2.15
CA VAL A 121 -15.78 18.27 3.31
C VAL A 121 -14.72 17.21 3.65
N GLY A 122 -15.10 15.93 3.67
CA GLY A 122 -14.17 14.84 3.96
C GLY A 122 -13.13 14.66 2.85
N THR A 123 -13.55 14.71 1.58
CA THR A 123 -12.64 14.58 0.43
C THR A 123 -11.64 15.73 0.37
N ILE A 124 -12.10 16.99 0.44
CA ILE A 124 -11.22 18.16 0.40
C ILE A 124 -10.31 18.17 1.63
N GLY A 125 -10.85 17.88 2.82
CA GLY A 125 -10.07 17.80 4.05
C GLY A 125 -8.93 16.79 3.94
N LEU A 126 -9.20 15.60 3.40
CA LEU A 126 -8.17 14.60 3.17
C LEU A 126 -7.12 15.06 2.14
N LEU A 127 -7.55 15.61 1.00
CA LEU A 127 -6.60 16.06 -0.04
C LEU A 127 -5.70 17.20 0.46
N ILE A 128 -6.25 18.12 1.26
CA ILE A 128 -5.45 19.18 1.92
C ILE A 128 -4.45 18.54 2.90
N ALA A 129 -4.88 17.58 3.72
CA ALA A 129 -3.99 16.90 4.66
C ALA A 129 -2.85 16.17 3.96
N ILE A 130 -3.13 15.46 2.86
CA ILE A 130 -2.11 14.81 2.02
C ILE A 130 -1.16 15.88 1.47
N GLY A 131 -1.69 16.95 0.87
CA GLY A 131 -0.90 18.05 0.33
C GLY A 131 0.05 18.67 1.37
N LEU A 132 -0.46 18.98 2.56
CA LEU A 132 0.33 19.50 3.68
C LEU A 132 1.43 18.51 4.10
N LEU A 133 1.09 17.24 4.32
CA LEU A 133 2.07 16.22 4.70
C LEU A 133 3.17 16.07 3.64
N THR A 134 2.80 16.08 2.36
CA THR A 134 3.78 16.01 1.27
C THR A 134 4.64 17.26 1.17
N PHE A 135 4.11 18.44 1.48
CA PHE A 135 4.85 19.70 1.47
C PHE A 135 5.93 19.75 2.55
N TYR A 136 5.63 19.23 3.74
CA TYR A 136 6.56 19.21 4.87
C TYR A 136 7.64 18.10 4.79
N GLY A 137 7.57 17.24 3.78
CA GLY A 137 8.63 16.29 3.44
C GLY A 137 8.57 14.93 4.17
N SER A 138 9.46 14.03 3.77
CA SER A 138 9.44 12.60 4.14
C SER A 138 9.53 12.35 5.65
N HIS A 139 10.30 13.16 6.38
CA HIS A 139 10.48 12.97 7.82
C HIS A 139 9.17 13.09 8.63
N ILE A 140 8.26 13.98 8.21
CA ILE A 140 6.96 14.14 8.88
C ILE A 140 6.00 13.02 8.47
N ILE A 141 6.04 12.58 7.22
CA ILE A 141 5.27 11.44 6.72
C ILE A 141 5.65 10.17 7.49
N GLU A 142 6.96 9.90 7.65
CA GLU A 142 7.46 8.74 8.39
C GLU A 142 6.95 8.72 9.83
N ARG A 143 7.00 9.87 10.52
CA ARG A 143 6.55 9.98 11.91
C ARG A 143 5.03 9.82 12.04
N PHE A 144 4.27 10.38 11.10
CA PHE A 144 2.82 10.24 11.04
C PHE A 144 2.41 8.78 10.77
N MET A 145 3.01 8.14 9.76
CA MET A 145 2.76 6.73 9.43
C MET A 145 3.17 5.78 10.57
N GLY A 146 4.28 6.07 11.25
CA GLY A 146 4.71 5.32 12.43
C GLY A 146 3.70 5.39 13.58
N ALA A 147 3.22 6.60 13.91
CA ALA A 147 2.19 6.80 14.93
C ALA A 147 0.86 6.12 14.56
N TRP A 148 0.45 6.22 13.29
CA TRP A 148 -0.77 5.60 12.78
C TRP A 148 -0.72 4.06 12.87
N SER A 149 0.44 3.47 12.55
CA SER A 149 0.62 2.01 12.62
C SER A 149 0.47 1.50 14.06
N ILE A 150 1.02 2.21 15.05
CA ILE A 150 0.85 1.86 16.48
C ILE A 150 -0.63 1.91 16.88
N LEU A 151 -1.34 2.97 16.46
CA LEU A 151 -2.77 3.11 16.73
C LEU A 151 -3.58 1.98 16.10
N LEU A 152 -3.28 1.60 14.85
CA LEU A 152 -3.91 0.46 14.18
C LEU A 152 -3.70 -0.83 14.97
N TYR A 153 -2.45 -1.16 15.34
CA TYR A 153 -2.17 -2.38 16.10
C TYR A 153 -2.87 -2.39 17.46
N LEU A 154 -2.92 -1.25 18.16
CA LEU A 154 -3.66 -1.12 19.42
C LEU A 154 -5.16 -1.35 19.22
N CYS A 155 -5.77 -0.73 18.22
CA CYS A 155 -7.18 -0.93 17.91
C CYS A 155 -7.49 -2.40 17.63
N TYR A 156 -6.68 -3.06 16.78
CA TYR A 156 -6.83 -4.48 16.47
C TYR A 156 -6.72 -5.35 17.73
N PHE A 157 -5.82 -5.01 18.65
CA PHE A 157 -5.67 -5.77 19.89
C PHE A 157 -6.82 -5.56 20.89
N THR A 158 -7.44 -4.38 20.90
CA THR A 158 -8.54 -4.07 21.84
C THR A 158 -9.93 -4.44 21.34
N LEU A 159 -10.13 -4.47 20.02
CA LEU A 159 -11.44 -4.73 19.38
C LEU A 159 -11.63 -6.19 18.95
N VAL A 160 -10.59 -7.02 19.10
CA VAL A 160 -10.62 -8.48 18.95
C VAL A 160 -10.64 -9.11 20.34
#